data_AF-A0A7S1NJQ2-F1
#
_entry.id   AF-A0A7S1NJQ2-F1
#
_cell.length_a   1.000
_cell.length_b   1.000
_cell.length_c   1.000
_cell.angle_alpha   90.00
_cell.angle_beta   90.00
_cell.angle_gamma   90.00
#
_symmetry.space_group_name_H-M   'P 1'
#
loop_
_entity.id
_entity.type
_entity.pdbx_description
1 polymer ?
#
loop_
_entity_poly.entity_id
_entity_poly.type
_entity_poly.pdbx_seq_one_letter_code
_entity_poly.pdbx_strand_id
1 'polypeptide(L)'
;GIMDEFAVAKGRAHSLMALLCQPASLLSPVRLPPGLRVWGLDSHVRHAVSGSDYGAVRVGAFMGYRIIAELAGLRCQPPAAQGGAYQVEDPVWGGYLANMSPSEFEARYAHALPETITGADFLATYGGTTDPVTTIDPQRTYAVRA
;
A
#
# COMPACT_ATOMS: atom_id res chain seq x y z
N GLY A 1 -0.65 8.10 4.49
CA GLY A 1 0.38 7.60 5.44
C GLY A 1 0.70 8.71 6.41
N ILE A 2 1.67 8.51 7.31
CA ILE A 2 2.11 9.52 8.32
C ILE A 2 3.41 10.25 7.93
N MET A 3 3.90 9.97 6.71
CA MET A 3 5.25 10.34 6.27
C MET A 3 5.44 11.85 6.22
N ASP A 4 4.44 12.58 5.74
CA ASP A 4 4.49 14.03 5.55
C ASP A 4 4.48 14.74 6.90
N GLU A 5 3.67 14.28 7.84
CA GLU A 5 3.60 14.78 9.20
C GLU A 5 4.94 14.61 9.92
N PHE A 6 5.59 13.45 9.76
CA PHE A 6 6.93 13.22 10.30
C PHE A 6 7.98 14.09 9.62
N ALA A 7 7.93 14.26 8.30
CA ALA A 7 8.88 15.08 7.57
C ALA A 7 8.84 16.54 8.04
N VAL A 8 7.64 17.09 8.25
CA VAL A 8 7.44 18.43 8.80
C VAL A 8 7.95 18.53 10.24
N ALA A 9 7.60 17.56 11.09
CA ALA A 9 7.88 17.65 12.53
C ALA A 9 9.32 17.27 12.92
N LYS A 10 9.99 16.42 12.15
CA LYS A 10 11.29 15.79 12.52
C LYS A 10 12.40 16.04 11.50
N GLY A 11 12.12 16.78 10.43
CA GLY A 11 13.12 17.18 9.44
C GLY A 11 14.32 17.88 10.06
N ARG A 12 15.51 17.63 9.50
CA ARG A 12 16.77 18.26 9.93
C ARG A 12 17.53 18.75 8.71
N ALA A 13 18.09 19.96 8.82
CA ALA A 13 18.93 20.53 7.78
C ALA A 13 20.08 19.58 7.42
N HIS A 14 20.38 19.48 6.12
CA HIS A 14 21.46 18.65 5.56
C HIS A 14 21.35 17.14 5.84
N SER A 15 20.13 16.62 6.01
CA SER A 15 19.90 15.19 6.16
C SER A 15 18.55 14.75 5.59
N LEU A 16 18.48 13.49 5.16
CA LEU A 16 17.24 12.81 4.84
C LEU A 16 16.69 12.13 6.10
N MET A 17 15.37 12.23 6.27
CA MET A 17 14.65 11.49 7.31
C MET A 17 14.54 10.02 6.90
N ALA A 18 14.95 9.12 7.79
CA ALA A 18 14.73 7.68 7.62
C ALA A 18 13.59 7.24 8.53
N LEU A 19 12.47 6.83 7.93
CA LEU A 19 11.27 6.38 8.64
C LEU A 19 10.98 4.92 8.29
N LEU A 20 10.91 4.08 9.32
CA LEU A 20 10.33 2.75 9.20
C LEU A 20 8.81 2.86 9.37
N CYS A 21 8.06 2.63 8.29
CA CYS A 21 6.61 2.87 8.24
C CYS A 21 5.81 2.07 9.27
N GLN A 22 6.23 0.85 9.58
CA GLN A 22 5.63 0.00 10.62
C GLN A 22 6.73 -0.41 11.61
N PRO A 23 6.70 0.01 12.89
CA PRO A 23 5.59 0.66 13.60
C PRO A 23 5.75 2.19 13.70
N ALA A 24 6.01 2.90 12.60
CA ALA A 24 6.26 4.35 12.60
C ALA A 24 7.50 4.80 13.40
N SER A 25 8.61 4.08 13.23
CA SER A 25 9.85 4.35 13.98
C SER A 25 10.82 5.22 13.19
N LEU A 26 11.27 6.30 13.80
CA LEU A 26 12.32 7.15 13.23
C LEU A 26 13.68 6.47 13.39
N LEU A 27 14.36 6.20 12.29
CA LEU A 27 15.72 5.67 12.27
C LEU A 27 16.75 6.80 12.33
N SER A 28 18.02 6.45 12.43
CA SER A 28 19.11 7.43 12.34
C SER A 28 19.03 8.19 11.01
N PRO A 29 19.00 9.53 11.02
CA PRO A 29 18.90 10.31 9.80
C PRO A 29 20.15 10.14 8.93
N VAL A 30 19.95 10.14 7.61
CA VAL A 30 21.04 9.99 6.64
C VAL A 30 21.58 11.37 6.31
N ARG A 31 22.81 11.68 6.73
CA ARG A 31 23.43 12.98 6.40
C ARG A 31 23.73 13.05 4.90
N LEU A 32 23.44 14.20 4.32
CA LEU A 32 23.86 14.49 2.94
C LEU A 32 25.39 14.62 2.92
N PRO A 33 26.08 13.96 1.97
CA PRO A 33 27.51 14.15 1.79
C PRO A 33 27.88 15.62 1.51
N PRO A 34 29.07 16.08 1.95
CA PRO A 34 29.57 17.39 1.55
C PRO A 34 29.61 17.51 0.02
N GLY A 35 29.14 18.63 -0.52
CA GLY A 35 29.05 18.86 -1.96
C GLY A 35 27.75 18.38 -2.62
N LEU A 36 26.91 17.60 -1.93
CA LEU A 36 25.57 17.24 -2.42
C LEU A 36 24.54 18.28 -2.01
N ARG A 37 23.69 18.71 -2.95
CA ARG A 37 22.50 19.54 -2.69
C ARG A 37 21.27 18.92 -3.35
N VAL A 38 20.13 19.06 -2.69
CA VAL A 38 18.82 18.62 -3.18
C VAL A 38 18.00 19.85 -3.54
N TRP A 39 17.41 19.84 -4.73
CA TRP A 39 16.54 20.90 -5.22
C TRP A 39 15.18 20.30 -5.57
N GLY A 40 14.11 20.92 -5.09
CA GLY A 40 12.74 20.61 -5.53
C GLY A 40 12.39 21.49 -6.72
N LEU A 41 12.05 20.87 -7.85
CA LEU A 41 11.57 21.57 -9.04
C LEU A 41 10.06 21.37 -9.16
N ASP A 42 9.30 22.46 -9.13
CA ASP A 42 7.87 22.41 -9.37
C ASP A 42 7.61 22.22 -10.87
N SER A 43 6.85 21.17 -11.20
CA SER A 43 6.48 20.86 -12.59
C SER A 43 5.46 21.85 -13.18
N HIS A 44 4.80 22.67 -12.36
CA HIS A 44 3.64 23.50 -12.71
C HIS A 44 2.44 22.73 -13.28
N VAL A 45 2.52 21.40 -13.39
CA VAL A 45 1.38 20.54 -13.68
C VAL A 45 0.57 20.47 -12.41
N ARG A 46 -0.69 20.91 -12.49
CA ARG A 46 -1.64 20.70 -11.39
C ARG A 46 -1.75 19.20 -11.17
N HIS A 47 -1.19 18.74 -10.05
CA HIS A 47 -1.51 17.42 -9.50
C HIS A 47 -2.99 17.46 -9.11
N ALA A 48 -3.85 17.16 -10.07
CA ALA A 48 -5.16 16.67 -9.71
C ALA A 48 -4.91 15.27 -9.16
N VAL A 49 -5.23 15.06 -7.89
CA VAL A 49 -5.18 13.75 -7.20
C VAL A 49 -6.07 12.69 -7.90
N SER A 50 -6.72 13.06 -9.00
CA SER A 50 -7.55 12.25 -9.89
C SER A 50 -6.82 11.58 -11.08
N GLY A 51 -5.56 11.95 -11.40
CA GLY A 51 -4.86 11.46 -12.61
C GLY A 51 -4.54 9.96 -12.59
N SER A 52 -4.20 9.45 -11.41
CA SER A 52 -4.40 8.06 -10.99
C SER A 52 -5.08 8.17 -9.64
N ASP A 53 -6.40 8.05 -9.62
CA ASP A 53 -7.21 8.25 -8.42
C ASP A 53 -6.55 7.53 -7.23
N TYR A 54 -6.02 8.27 -6.26
CA TYR A 54 -5.23 7.70 -5.14
C TYR A 54 -6.01 6.58 -4.43
N GLY A 55 -7.34 6.71 -4.41
CA GLY A 55 -8.25 5.66 -3.95
C GLY A 55 -8.12 4.35 -4.74
N ALA A 56 -7.96 4.40 -6.06
CA ALA A 56 -7.82 3.20 -6.89
C ALA A 56 -6.48 2.49 -6.70
N VAL A 57 -5.39 3.25 -6.56
CA VAL A 57 -4.08 2.67 -6.25
C VAL A 57 -4.13 1.99 -4.88
N ARG A 58 -4.76 2.63 -3.90
CA ARG A 58 -4.98 2.04 -2.58
C ARG A 58 -5.83 0.77 -2.64
N VAL A 59 -6.98 0.81 -3.32
CA VAL A 59 -7.84 -0.37 -3.50
C VAL A 59 -7.05 -1.50 -4.16
N GLY A 60 -6.31 -1.21 -5.23
CA GLY A 60 -5.46 -2.18 -5.92
C GLY A 60 -4.43 -2.85 -5.01
N ALA A 61 -3.73 -2.07 -4.17
CA ALA A 61 -2.78 -2.61 -3.19
C ALA A 61 -3.45 -3.53 -2.16
N PHE A 62 -4.63 -3.15 -1.66
CA PHE A 62 -5.38 -3.99 -0.71
C PHE A 62 -6.02 -5.23 -1.37
N MET A 63 -6.39 -5.16 -2.65
CA MET A 63 -6.77 -6.33 -3.45
C MET A 63 -5.60 -7.30 -3.57
N GLY A 64 -4.40 -6.79 -3.90
CA GLY A 64 -3.18 -7.59 -3.97
C GLY A 64 -2.89 -8.28 -2.66
N TYR A 65 -2.97 -7.56 -1.54
CA TYR A 65 -2.81 -8.14 -0.21
C TYR A 65 -3.82 -9.27 0.07
N ARG A 66 -5.10 -9.09 -0.27
CA ARG A 66 -6.12 -10.14 -0.05
C ARG A 66 -5.86 -11.39 -0.87
N ILE A 67 -5.47 -11.25 -2.13
CA ILE A 67 -5.12 -12.38 -3.00
C ILE A 67 -3.93 -13.13 -2.41
N ILE A 68 -2.87 -12.41 -2.02
CA ILE A 68 -1.68 -12.98 -1.40
C ILE A 68 -2.02 -13.71 -0.11
N ALA A 69 -2.85 -13.11 0.75
CA ALA A 69 -3.26 -13.73 2.01
C ALA A 69 -3.95 -15.08 1.78
N GLU A 70 -4.81 -15.16 0.76
CA GLU A 70 -5.49 -16.41 0.41
C GLU A 70 -4.55 -17.45 -0.21
N LEU A 71 -3.66 -17.03 -1.10
CA LEU A 71 -2.61 -17.89 -1.68
C LEU A 71 -1.65 -18.45 -0.61
N ALA A 72 -1.39 -17.66 0.44
CA ALA A 72 -0.58 -18.07 1.58
C ALA A 72 -1.36 -18.93 2.60
N GLY A 73 -2.65 -19.18 2.36
CA GLY A 73 -3.50 -19.97 3.25
C GLY A 73 -3.86 -19.29 4.56
N LEU A 74 -3.77 -17.95 4.62
CA LEU A 74 -4.17 -17.18 5.79
C LEU A 74 -5.70 -17.18 5.93
N ARG A 75 -6.17 -17.21 7.17
CA ARG A 75 -7.62 -17.21 7.43
C ARG A 75 -8.20 -15.83 7.17
N CYS A 76 -9.11 -15.76 6.21
CA CYS A 76 -9.81 -14.54 5.81
C CYS A 76 -11.29 -14.66 6.21
N GLN A 77 -11.79 -13.72 7.01
CA GLN A 77 -13.16 -13.72 7.52
C GLN A 77 -13.92 -12.49 7.01
N PRO A 78 -15.20 -12.65 6.62
CA PRO A 78 -16.04 -11.54 6.24
C PRO A 78 -16.28 -10.62 7.45
N PRO A 79 -16.60 -9.33 7.21
CA PRO A 79 -16.93 -8.39 8.28
C PRO A 79 -18.18 -8.84 9.05
N ALA A 80 -18.23 -8.54 10.35
CA ALA A 80 -19.39 -8.80 11.19
C ALA A 80 -20.63 -7.96 10.81
N ALA A 81 -20.42 -6.81 10.16
CA ALA A 81 -21.47 -5.92 9.67
C ALA A 81 -21.36 -5.75 8.15
N GLN A 82 -22.49 -5.57 7.47
CA GLN A 82 -22.51 -5.29 6.03
C GLN A 82 -21.71 -4.02 5.72
N GLY A 83 -20.85 -4.11 4.71
CA GLY A 83 -19.98 -3.00 4.29
C GLY A 83 -18.73 -2.78 5.16
N GLY A 84 -18.46 -3.65 6.14
CA GLY A 84 -17.22 -3.60 6.91
C GLY A 84 -16.00 -4.14 6.15
N ALA A 85 -14.81 -3.92 6.71
CA ALA A 85 -13.57 -4.48 6.21
C ALA A 85 -13.42 -5.97 6.59
N TYR A 86 -12.86 -6.76 5.68
CA TYR A 86 -12.48 -8.15 5.96
C TYR A 86 -11.43 -8.21 7.07
N GLN A 87 -11.42 -9.32 7.81
CA GLN A 87 -10.39 -9.62 8.78
C GLN A 87 -9.48 -10.72 8.23
N VAL A 88 -8.17 -10.54 8.33
CA VAL A 88 -7.18 -11.55 7.96
C VAL A 88 -6.32 -11.83 9.19
N GLU A 89 -6.29 -13.10 9.61
CA GLU A 89 -5.36 -13.58 10.64
C GLU A 89 -3.96 -13.71 10.01
N ASP A 90 -3.18 -12.63 10.06
CA ASP A 90 -1.85 -12.55 9.43
C ASP A 90 -0.74 -12.42 10.47
N PRO A 91 -0.17 -13.55 10.94
CA PRO A 91 0.99 -13.54 11.84
C PRO A 91 2.31 -13.29 11.12
N VAL A 92 2.31 -13.26 9.77
CA VAL A 92 3.54 -13.21 8.96
C VAL A 92 3.88 -11.78 8.59
N TRP A 93 2.92 -11.04 8.03
CA TRP A 93 3.10 -9.65 7.60
C TRP A 93 2.28 -8.66 8.42
N GLY A 94 1.45 -9.13 9.36
CA GLY A 94 0.68 -8.27 10.25
C GLY A 94 -0.35 -7.40 9.54
N GLY A 95 -0.80 -7.77 8.34
CA GLY A 95 -1.72 -6.96 7.55
C GLY A 95 -1.04 -5.96 6.60
N TYR A 96 0.29 -5.95 6.50
CA TYR A 96 1.03 -4.96 5.74
C TYR A 96 2.00 -5.62 4.76
N LEU A 97 1.73 -5.49 3.45
CA LEU A 97 2.65 -5.97 2.40
C LEU A 97 4.07 -5.37 2.50
N ALA A 98 4.22 -4.19 3.11
CA ALA A 98 5.54 -3.60 3.36
C ALA A 98 6.45 -4.46 4.25
N ASN A 99 5.90 -5.44 4.99
CA ASN A 99 6.67 -6.40 5.78
C ASN A 99 7.12 -7.63 4.97
N MET A 100 6.68 -7.76 3.72
CA MET A 100 7.16 -8.77 2.78
C MET A 100 8.38 -8.23 2.03
N SER A 101 9.41 -9.06 1.87
CA SER A 101 10.57 -8.68 1.05
C SER A 101 10.24 -8.73 -0.45
N PRO A 102 10.84 -7.85 -1.29
CA PRO A 102 10.62 -7.92 -2.74
C PRO A 102 10.98 -9.27 -3.35
N SER A 103 12.07 -9.91 -2.89
CA SER A 103 12.47 -11.23 -3.39
C SER A 103 11.46 -12.33 -3.04
N GLU A 104 10.87 -12.28 -1.85
CA GLU A 104 9.79 -13.20 -1.47
C GLU A 104 8.55 -12.99 -2.36
N PHE A 105 8.16 -11.73 -2.57
CA PHE A 105 7.04 -11.38 -3.44
C PHE A 105 7.22 -11.94 -4.86
N GLU A 106 8.37 -11.65 -5.48
CA GLU A 106 8.68 -12.09 -6.84
C GLU A 106 8.71 -13.62 -6.96
N ALA A 107 9.38 -14.29 -6.01
CA ALA A 107 9.55 -15.74 -6.08
C ALA A 107 8.25 -16.51 -5.85
N ARG A 108 7.33 -15.99 -5.02
CA ARG A 108 6.18 -16.77 -4.53
C ARG A 108 4.83 -16.31 -5.05
N TYR A 109 4.64 -15.01 -5.27
CA TYR A 109 3.30 -14.45 -5.48
C TYR A 109 3.15 -13.69 -6.78
N ALA A 110 4.19 -12.99 -7.26
CA ALA A 110 4.09 -12.11 -8.42
C ALA A 110 3.43 -12.78 -9.63
N HIS A 111 3.83 -14.01 -9.95
CA HIS A 111 3.29 -14.78 -11.09
C HIS A 111 1.79 -15.16 -10.95
N ALA A 112 1.29 -15.27 -9.72
CA ALA A 112 -0.09 -15.65 -9.42
C ALA A 112 -1.05 -14.44 -9.31
N LEU A 113 -0.51 -13.23 -9.16
CA LEU A 113 -1.32 -12.02 -9.11
C LEU A 113 -1.66 -11.54 -10.53
N PRO A 114 -2.94 -11.21 -10.82
CA PRO A 114 -3.27 -10.54 -12.07
C PRO A 114 -2.67 -9.13 -12.09
N GLU A 115 -2.29 -8.65 -13.28
CA GLU A 115 -1.87 -7.24 -13.45
C GLU A 115 -3.00 -6.29 -13.08
N THR A 116 -4.21 -6.62 -13.55
CA THR A 116 -5.43 -5.87 -13.28
C THR A 116 -6.60 -6.81 -13.00
N ILE A 117 -7.54 -6.37 -12.19
CA ILE A 117 -8.81 -7.08 -11.94
C ILE A 117 -9.98 -6.09 -11.92
N THR A 118 -11.15 -6.51 -12.38
CA THR A 118 -12.36 -5.70 -12.19
C THR A 118 -12.84 -5.77 -10.73
N GLY A 119 -13.48 -4.71 -10.25
CA GLY A 119 -14.07 -4.72 -8.91
C GLY A 119 -15.13 -5.80 -8.77
N ALA A 120 -15.93 -6.05 -9.82
CA ALA A 120 -16.93 -7.12 -9.83
C ALA A 120 -16.31 -8.51 -9.68
N ASP A 121 -15.28 -8.84 -10.46
CA ASP A 121 -14.61 -10.15 -10.39
C ASP A 121 -13.91 -10.36 -9.05
N PHE A 122 -13.28 -9.30 -8.52
CA PHE A 122 -12.67 -9.34 -7.20
C PHE A 122 -13.72 -9.59 -6.11
N LEU A 123 -14.85 -8.87 -6.13
CA LEU A 123 -15.92 -9.04 -5.14
C LEU A 123 -16.57 -10.42 -5.23
N ALA A 124 -16.75 -10.96 -6.44
CA ALA A 124 -17.32 -12.29 -6.64
C ALA A 124 -16.42 -13.40 -6.05
N THR A 125 -15.10 -13.22 -6.12
CA THR A 125 -14.13 -14.24 -5.69
C THR A 125 -13.71 -14.05 -4.23
N TYR A 126 -13.36 -12.82 -3.83
CA TYR A 126 -12.73 -12.51 -2.55
C TYR A 126 -13.63 -11.75 -1.57
N GLY A 127 -14.79 -11.27 -2.05
CA GLY A 127 -15.82 -10.59 -1.27
C GLY A 127 -15.50 -9.16 -0.82
N GLY A 128 -14.24 -8.82 -0.55
CA GLY A 128 -13.84 -7.48 -0.09
C GLY A 128 -12.39 -7.41 0.39
N THR A 129 -11.99 -6.24 0.88
CA THR A 129 -10.63 -5.98 1.37
C THR A 129 -10.59 -5.67 2.86
N THR A 130 -9.39 -5.68 3.44
CA THR A 130 -9.14 -5.26 4.83
C THR A 130 -9.11 -3.74 5.00
N ASP A 131 -9.29 -2.96 3.93
CA ASP A 131 -9.24 -1.50 4.01
C ASP A 131 -10.56 -0.92 4.53
N PRO A 132 -10.58 -0.22 5.68
CA PRO A 132 -11.80 0.41 6.18
C PRO A 132 -12.09 1.77 5.53
N VAL A 133 -11.17 2.29 4.69
CA VAL A 133 -11.26 3.67 4.17
C VAL A 133 -11.86 3.72 2.77
N THR A 134 -11.61 2.72 1.93
CA THR A 134 -12.04 2.72 0.53
C THR A 134 -13.13 1.70 0.25
N THR A 135 -13.93 1.98 -0.77
CA THR A 135 -14.96 1.08 -1.27
C THR A 135 -14.58 0.62 -2.68
N ILE A 136 -14.77 -0.66 -2.95
CA ILE A 136 -14.56 -1.23 -4.28
C ILE A 136 -15.75 -0.87 -5.17
N ASP A 137 -15.48 -0.20 -6.29
CA ASP A 137 -16.46 0.04 -7.34
C ASP A 137 -16.49 -1.17 -8.28
N PRO A 138 -17.63 -1.91 -8.38
CA PRO A 138 -17.73 -3.07 -9.24
C PRO A 138 -17.48 -2.78 -10.73
N GLN A 139 -17.72 -1.55 -11.19
CA GLN A 139 -17.59 -1.17 -12.60
C GLN A 139 -16.16 -0.76 -12.97
N ARG A 140 -15.28 -0.62 -11.98
CA ARG A 140 -13.90 -0.15 -12.19
C ARG A 140 -12.92 -1.31 -12.32
N THR A 141 -11.88 -1.10 -13.11
CA THR A 141 -10.70 -1.98 -13.16
C THR A 141 -9.57 -1.38 -12.33
N TYR A 142 -8.93 -2.22 -11.51
CA TYR A 142 -7.85 -1.84 -10.59
C TYR A 142 -6.56 -2.53 -11.00
N ALA A 143 -5.44 -1.80 -10.93
CA ALA A 143 -4.10 -2.38 -11.02
C ALA A 143 -3.76 -3.04 -9.68
N VAL A 144 -3.43 -4.32 -9.72
CA VAL A 144 -3.20 -5.16 -8.52
C VAL A 144 -1.72 -5.53 -8.38
N ARG A 145 -1.03 -5.77 -9.51
CA ARG A 145 0.40 -6.01 -9.59
C ARG A 145 1.02 -4.87 -10.40
N ALA A 146 1.50 -3.85 -9.70
CA ALA A 146 2.11 -2.64 -10.26
C ALA A 146 3.51 -2.41 -9.68
#